data_AF-A0A2N1FBZ1-F1
#
_entry.id   AF-A0A2N1FBZ1-F1
#
_cell.length_a   1.000
_cell.length_b   1.000
_cell.length_c   1.000
_cell.angle_alpha   90.00
_cell.angle_beta   90.00
_cell.angle_gamma   90.00
#
_symmetry.space_group_name_H-M   'P 1'
#
loop_
_entity.id
_entity.type
_entity.pdbx_description
1 polymer ?
#
loop_
_entity_poly.entity_id
_entity_poly.type
_entity_poly.pdbx_seq_one_letter_code
_entity_poly.pdbx_strand_id
1 'polypeptide(L)'
;MELVDDVKTKKSAEKIEKLIIGTWEFQKLTDKNGKTIAEAKHFVNDTITATEFISRPNMRIEKDKTYELFRCENTENCESGIWEYDSKAKIFRMTFDKPKYNVPIDKLAPGLLEQLKKSGSLIEFTKNEIEIAEITQTELKVFEFLESDGTEFKYNLKVYRKK
;
A
#
# COMPACT_ATOMS: atom_id res chain seq x y z
N MET A 1 4.95 -17.29 17.76
CA MET A 1 5.16 -16.18 16.81
C MET A 1 3.92 -16.14 15.94
N GLU A 2 3.17 -15.04 15.95
CA GLU A 2 1.99 -14.88 15.09
C GLU A 2 2.48 -14.72 13.64
N LEU A 3 2.07 -15.62 12.75
CA LEU A 3 2.40 -15.51 11.34
C LEU A 3 1.37 -14.62 10.66
N VAL A 4 1.77 -13.88 9.62
CA VAL A 4 0.84 -13.00 8.88
C VAL A 4 -0.37 -13.79 8.38
N ASP A 5 -0.15 -15.02 7.95
CA ASP A 5 -1.20 -15.92 7.48
C ASP A 5 -2.26 -16.23 8.53
N ASP A 6 -1.95 -16.14 9.83
CA ASP A 6 -2.89 -16.39 10.92
C ASP A 6 -3.93 -15.27 11.02
N VAL A 7 -3.50 -14.03 10.80
CA VAL A 7 -4.31 -12.81 10.90
C VAL A 7 -4.88 -12.31 9.57
N LYS A 8 -4.42 -12.87 8.44
CA LYS A 8 -5.05 -12.65 7.12
C LYS A 8 -6.50 -13.13 7.11
N THR A 9 -7.28 -12.49 6.26
CA THR A 9 -8.66 -12.91 6.01
C THR A 9 -8.71 -14.39 5.60
N LYS A 10 -9.67 -15.14 6.15
CA LYS A 10 -9.91 -16.55 5.81
C LYS A 10 -10.98 -16.72 4.74
N LYS A 11 -11.43 -15.63 4.12
CA LYS A 11 -12.43 -15.68 3.05
C LYS A 11 -11.85 -16.34 1.80
N SER A 12 -12.69 -17.00 1.03
CA SER A 12 -12.29 -17.56 -0.27
C SER A 12 -11.93 -16.44 -1.25
N ALA A 13 -11.09 -16.77 -2.24
CA ALA A 13 -10.71 -15.85 -3.31
C ALA A 13 -11.95 -15.27 -4.02
N GLU A 14 -12.91 -16.11 -4.39
CA GLU A 14 -14.18 -15.67 -5.00
C GLU A 14 -14.91 -14.63 -4.15
N LYS A 15 -14.93 -14.84 -2.82
CA LYS A 15 -15.59 -13.91 -1.91
C LYS A 15 -14.82 -12.59 -1.81
N ILE A 16 -13.49 -12.64 -1.79
CA ILE A 16 -12.63 -11.45 -1.77
C ILE A 16 -12.81 -10.65 -3.06
N GLU A 17 -12.70 -11.30 -4.23
CA GLU A 17 -12.88 -10.66 -5.54
C GLU A 17 -14.25 -9.99 -5.68
N LYS A 18 -15.30 -10.60 -5.13
CA LYS A 18 -16.64 -9.98 -5.11
C LYS A 18 -16.72 -8.77 -4.17
N LEU A 19 -16.12 -8.86 -2.99
CA LEU A 19 -16.23 -7.81 -1.97
C LEU A 19 -15.37 -6.60 -2.29
N ILE A 20 -14.19 -6.81 -2.86
CA ILE A 20 -13.18 -5.77 -3.10
C ILE A 20 -13.60 -4.77 -4.18
N ILE A 21 -14.46 -5.16 -5.12
CA ILE A 21 -15.00 -4.26 -6.15
C ILE A 21 -15.80 -3.13 -5.50
N GLY A 22 -15.43 -1.89 -5.79
CA GLY A 22 -16.07 -0.68 -5.29
C GLY A 22 -15.09 0.45 -5.00
N THR A 23 -15.61 1.55 -4.45
CA THR A 23 -14.80 2.67 -3.99
C THR A 23 -14.58 2.57 -2.47
N TRP A 24 -13.32 2.63 -2.07
CA TRP A 24 -12.84 2.52 -0.69
C TRP A 24 -12.18 3.84 -0.27
N GLU A 25 -12.78 4.52 0.70
CA GLU A 25 -12.27 5.75 1.26
C GLU A 25 -11.44 5.45 2.52
N PHE A 26 -10.20 5.93 2.57
CA PHE A 26 -9.37 5.79 3.76
C PHE A 26 -10.03 6.52 4.94
N GLN A 27 -10.07 5.87 6.09
CA GLN A 27 -10.65 6.43 7.31
C GLN A 27 -9.59 6.73 8.35
N LYS A 28 -8.71 5.77 8.61
CA LYS A 28 -7.71 5.85 9.67
C LYS A 28 -6.67 4.75 9.55
N LEU A 29 -5.53 4.99 10.17
CA LEU A 29 -4.56 3.96 10.50
C LEU A 29 -4.77 3.55 11.97
N THR A 30 -4.66 2.26 12.25
CA THR A 30 -4.67 1.75 13.63
C THR A 30 -3.51 0.82 13.90
N ASP A 31 -3.07 0.72 15.15
CA ASP A 31 -2.20 -0.38 15.57
C ASP A 31 -2.96 -1.73 15.56
N LYS A 32 -2.26 -2.82 15.89
CA LYS A 32 -2.85 -4.17 15.98
C LYS A 32 -4.00 -4.31 17.00
N ASN A 33 -4.10 -3.39 17.96
CA ASN A 33 -5.14 -3.37 18.99
C ASN A 33 -6.30 -2.43 18.62
N GLY A 34 -6.27 -1.80 17.45
CA GLY A 34 -7.31 -0.87 16.98
C GLY A 34 -7.17 0.56 17.49
N LYS A 35 -6.06 0.91 18.16
CA LYS A 35 -5.80 2.30 18.58
C LYS A 35 -5.43 3.13 17.36
N THR A 36 -6.14 4.24 17.15
CA THR A 36 -5.88 5.16 16.04
C THR A 36 -4.50 5.78 16.12
N ILE A 37 -3.80 5.83 14.98
CA ILE A 37 -2.54 6.51 14.77
C ILE A 37 -2.81 7.69 13.82
N ALA A 38 -2.91 8.89 14.37
CA ALA A 38 -3.17 10.11 13.58
C ALA A 38 -1.89 10.74 13.04
N GLU A 39 -0.77 10.53 13.73
CA GLU A 39 0.52 11.15 13.43
C GLU A 39 1.66 10.14 13.61
N ALA A 40 2.66 10.19 12.75
CA ALA A 40 3.95 9.52 12.92
C ALA A 40 5.05 10.55 13.13
N LYS A 41 5.95 10.29 14.09
CA LYS A 41 7.12 11.13 14.35
C LYS A 41 8.34 10.47 13.74
N HIS A 42 9.01 11.22 12.87
CA HIS A 42 10.25 10.83 12.21
C HIS A 42 11.40 11.60 12.86
N PHE A 43 12.30 10.89 13.50
CA PHE A 43 13.50 11.48 14.09
C PHE A 43 14.60 11.51 13.03
N VAL A 44 14.95 12.71 12.56
CA VAL A 44 16.03 12.89 11.58
C VAL A 44 17.39 12.92 12.29
N ASN A 45 17.43 13.52 13.48
CA ASN A 45 18.52 13.47 14.45
C ASN A 45 18.00 13.88 15.84
N ASP A 46 18.89 13.97 16.83
CA ASP A 46 18.55 14.30 18.23
C ASP A 46 17.82 15.63 18.43
N THR A 47 17.85 16.52 17.43
CA THR A 47 17.28 17.88 17.50
C THR A 47 16.14 18.13 16.50
N ILE A 48 15.99 17.29 15.47
CA ILE A 48 15.02 17.48 14.40
C ILE A 48 14.03 16.32 14.40
N THR A 49 12.78 16.64 14.74
CA THR A 49 11.64 15.72 14.59
C THR A 49 10.71 16.27 13.51
N ALA A 50 10.39 15.45 12.52
CA ALA A 50 9.33 15.73 11.56
C ALA A 50 8.06 14.98 11.96
N THR A 51 6.90 15.63 11.87
CA THR A 51 5.60 15.00 12.10
C THR A 51 4.92 14.77 10.75
N GLU A 52 4.55 13.52 10.48
CA GLU A 52 3.68 13.13 9.37
C GLU A 52 2.25 12.99 9.89
N PHE A 53 1.30 13.71 9.30
CA PHE A 53 -0.11 13.44 9.50
C PHE A 53 -0.50 12.25 8.62
N ILE A 54 -1.07 11.21 9.23
CA ILE A 54 -1.31 9.96 8.51
C ILE A 54 -2.48 10.11 7.54
N SER A 55 -2.16 10.16 6.25
CA SER A 55 -3.12 10.02 5.16
C SER A 55 -2.71 8.88 4.23
N ARG A 56 -3.69 8.22 3.61
CA ARG A 56 -3.46 7.23 2.57
C ARG A 56 -4.43 7.50 1.40
N PRO A 57 -4.04 7.19 0.15
CA PRO A 57 -4.93 7.34 -0.99
C PRO A 57 -6.20 6.51 -0.83
N ASN A 58 -7.30 7.02 -1.39
CA ASN A 58 -8.49 6.24 -1.62
C ASN A 58 -8.28 5.28 -2.79
N MET A 59 -9.07 4.20 -2.84
CA MET A 59 -8.98 3.18 -3.88
C MET A 59 -10.30 3.03 -4.61
N ARG A 60 -10.28 2.95 -5.94
CA ARG A 60 -11.39 2.49 -6.76
C ARG A 60 -10.96 1.19 -7.42
N ILE A 61 -11.71 0.11 -7.18
CA ILE A 61 -11.43 -1.22 -7.70
C ILE A 61 -12.61 -1.64 -8.57
N GLU A 62 -12.38 -1.82 -9.86
CA GLU A 62 -13.44 -2.08 -10.84
C GLU A 62 -13.57 -3.56 -11.19
N LYS A 63 -14.76 -3.94 -11.67
CA LYS A 63 -15.07 -5.33 -12.06
C LYS A 63 -14.28 -5.78 -13.29
N ASP A 64 -13.89 -4.85 -14.15
CA ASP A 64 -13.10 -5.10 -15.35
C ASP A 64 -11.60 -5.30 -15.08
N LYS A 65 -11.24 -5.48 -13.80
CA LYS A 65 -9.87 -5.67 -13.30
C LYS A 65 -9.00 -4.41 -13.36
N THR A 66 -9.57 -3.22 -13.57
CA THR A 66 -8.84 -1.96 -13.42
C THR A 66 -8.92 -1.42 -11.98
N TYR A 67 -7.93 -0.64 -11.58
CA TYR A 67 -7.95 0.09 -10.32
C TYR A 67 -7.36 1.51 -10.46
N GLU A 68 -7.73 2.38 -9.53
CA GLU A 68 -7.22 3.75 -9.40
C GLU A 68 -7.00 4.10 -7.93
N LEU A 69 -5.82 4.64 -7.60
CA LEU A 69 -5.57 5.36 -6.36
C LEU A 69 -5.78 6.86 -6.58
N PHE A 70 -6.58 7.48 -5.71
CA PHE A 70 -6.94 8.89 -5.84
C PHE A 70 -6.92 9.60 -4.47
N ARG A 71 -6.95 10.94 -4.49
CA ARG A 71 -6.73 11.81 -3.29
C ARG A 71 -5.39 11.55 -2.59
N CYS A 72 -4.36 11.32 -3.38
CA CYS A 72 -3.00 11.18 -2.88
C CYS A 72 -2.45 12.56 -2.46
N GLU A 73 -1.61 12.59 -1.44
CA GLU A 73 -0.97 13.83 -0.98
C GLU A 73 -0.07 14.46 -2.06
N ASN A 74 0.55 13.61 -2.88
CA ASN A 74 1.30 13.97 -4.08
C ASN A 74 0.69 13.23 -5.27
N THR A 75 0.48 13.92 -6.39
CA THR A 75 -0.02 13.33 -7.64
C THR A 75 0.87 12.19 -8.16
N GLU A 76 2.17 12.23 -7.88
CA GLU A 76 3.12 11.15 -8.21
C GLU A 76 2.81 9.85 -7.44
N ASN A 77 2.12 9.95 -6.30
CA ASN A 77 1.66 8.81 -5.50
C ASN A 77 0.30 8.27 -5.94
N CYS A 78 -0.40 8.97 -6.84
CA CYS A 78 -1.56 8.40 -7.51
C CYS A 78 -1.10 7.47 -8.63
N GLU A 79 -1.85 6.39 -8.81
CA GLU A 79 -1.54 5.35 -9.78
C GLU A 79 -2.81 4.65 -10.21
N SER A 80 -2.77 4.12 -11.42
CA SER A 80 -3.79 3.26 -11.98
C SER A 80 -3.13 2.04 -12.59
N GLY A 81 -3.94 1.02 -12.81
CA GLY A 81 -3.49 -0.17 -13.51
C GLY A 81 -4.47 -1.31 -13.38
N ILE A 82 -3.94 -2.52 -13.38
CA ILE A 82 -4.72 -3.75 -13.29
C ILE A 82 -4.54 -4.40 -11.92
N TRP A 83 -5.61 -5.01 -11.42
CA TRP A 83 -5.58 -5.74 -10.16
C TRP A 83 -5.90 -7.22 -10.35
N GLU A 84 -5.29 -8.05 -9.51
CA GLU A 84 -5.62 -9.46 -9.36
C GLU A 84 -5.49 -9.90 -7.89
N TYR A 85 -6.20 -10.96 -7.52
CA TYR A 85 -6.02 -11.59 -6.23
C TYR A 85 -5.36 -12.95 -6.41
N ASP A 86 -4.11 -13.06 -5.97
CA ASP A 86 -3.36 -14.31 -5.97
C ASP A 86 -3.85 -15.17 -4.81
N SER A 87 -4.71 -16.14 -5.12
CA SER A 87 -5.32 -17.01 -4.11
C SER A 87 -4.33 -17.95 -3.42
N LYS A 88 -3.19 -18.26 -4.05
CA LYS A 88 -2.15 -19.12 -3.47
C LYS A 88 -1.31 -18.34 -2.47
N ALA A 89 -0.87 -17.14 -2.86
CA ALA A 89 -0.09 -16.26 -2.01
C ALA A 89 -0.96 -15.47 -1.00
N LYS A 90 -2.28 -15.42 -1.24
CA LYS A 90 -3.26 -14.58 -0.52
C LYS A 90 -2.93 -13.09 -0.58
N ILE A 91 -2.45 -12.64 -1.74
CA ILE A 91 -1.98 -11.27 -1.98
C ILE A 91 -2.89 -10.60 -3.00
N PHE A 92 -3.28 -9.36 -2.73
CA PHE A 92 -3.91 -8.49 -3.73
C PHE A 92 -2.79 -7.72 -4.45
N ARG A 93 -2.63 -8.00 -5.75
CA ARG A 93 -1.57 -7.44 -6.58
C ARG A 93 -2.15 -6.34 -7.45
N MET A 94 -1.49 -5.19 -7.42
CA MET A 94 -1.80 -4.00 -8.21
C MET A 94 -0.63 -3.76 -9.16
N THR A 95 -0.81 -4.07 -10.44
CA THR A 95 0.23 -3.85 -11.47
C THR A 95 -0.01 -2.52 -12.14
N PHE A 96 1.02 -1.68 -12.20
CA PHE A 96 0.90 -0.30 -12.65
C PHE A 96 0.76 -0.22 -14.17
N ASP A 97 -0.03 0.73 -14.68
CA ASP A 97 -0.07 1.06 -16.12
C ASP A 97 1.28 1.55 -16.63
N LYS A 98 2.03 2.22 -15.75
CA LYS A 98 3.38 2.74 -16.01
C LYS A 98 4.30 2.37 -14.86
N PRO A 99 5.54 1.93 -15.14
CA PRO A 99 6.50 1.70 -14.07
C PRO A 99 6.76 2.98 -13.29
N LYS A 100 6.96 2.82 -11.99
CA LYS A 100 7.45 3.87 -11.09
C LYS A 100 8.93 3.66 -10.82
N TYR A 101 9.60 4.73 -10.41
CA TYR A 101 11.01 4.69 -10.09
C TYR A 101 11.24 5.27 -8.70
N ASN A 102 12.33 4.85 -8.04
CA ASN A 102 12.75 5.38 -6.73
C ASN A 102 13.18 6.87 -6.78
N VAL A 103 13.22 7.46 -7.98
CA VAL A 103 13.56 8.85 -8.24
C VAL A 103 12.65 9.40 -9.35
N PRO A 104 12.36 10.73 -9.37
CA PRO A 104 11.53 11.33 -10.41
C PRO A 104 12.30 11.44 -11.73
N ILE A 105 12.26 10.40 -12.56
CA ILE A 105 13.07 10.30 -13.79
C ILE A 105 12.89 11.47 -14.76
N ASP A 106 11.69 12.05 -14.83
CA ASP A 106 11.36 13.17 -15.72
C ASP A 106 12.04 14.49 -15.30
N LYS A 107 12.57 14.54 -14.07
CA LYS A 107 13.29 15.69 -13.52
C LYS A 107 14.81 15.51 -13.56
N LEU A 108 15.30 14.35 -14.02
CA LEU A 108 16.74 14.06 -14.05
C LEU A 108 17.38 14.53 -15.36
N ALA A 109 18.59 15.09 -15.24
CA ALA A 109 19.42 15.36 -16.41
C ALA A 109 19.77 14.04 -17.14
N PRO A 110 19.81 14.00 -18.48
CA PRO A 110 20.05 12.76 -19.24
C PRO A 110 21.33 12.02 -18.82
N GLY A 111 22.42 12.75 -18.56
CA GLY A 111 23.69 12.14 -18.13
C GLY A 111 23.61 11.47 -16.76
N LEU A 112 22.83 12.03 -15.83
CA LEU A 112 22.60 11.44 -14.50
C LEU A 112 21.71 10.20 -14.60
N LEU A 113 20.66 10.23 -15.43
CA LEU A 113 19.80 9.08 -15.66
C LEU A 113 20.62 7.88 -16.19
N GLU A 114 21.51 8.10 -17.16
CA GLU A 114 22.37 7.04 -17.70
C GLU A 114 23.36 6.50 -16.66
N GLN A 115 23.88 7.36 -15.78
CA GLN A 115 24.72 6.91 -14.66
C GLN A 115 23.94 6.01 -13.70
N LEU A 116 22.73 6.40 -13.30
CA LEU A 116 21.89 5.62 -12.38
C LEU A 116 21.47 4.27 -12.97
N LYS A 117 21.18 4.23 -14.28
CA LYS A 117 20.94 2.97 -15.00
C LYS A 117 22.18 2.07 -14.97
N LYS A 118 23.36 2.61 -15.29
CA LYS A 118 24.62 1.85 -15.32
C LYS A 118 25.05 1.35 -13.96
N SER A 119 24.79 2.11 -12.90
CA SER A 119 25.15 1.73 -11.52
C SER A 119 24.15 0.75 -10.89
N GLY A 120 23.00 0.50 -11.53
CA GLY A 120 21.91 -0.27 -10.94
C GLY A 120 21.20 0.44 -9.79
N SER A 121 21.41 1.75 -9.62
CA SER A 121 20.79 2.54 -8.55
C SER A 121 19.39 3.02 -8.92
N LEU A 122 19.03 2.98 -10.22
CA LEU A 122 17.67 3.20 -10.68
C LEU A 122 16.85 1.94 -10.43
N ILE A 123 15.95 2.00 -9.45
CA ILE A 123 15.06 0.88 -9.10
C ILE A 123 13.71 1.13 -9.75
N GLU A 124 13.28 0.18 -10.59
CA GLU A 124 11.97 0.16 -11.21
C GLU A 124 10.99 -0.64 -10.36
N PHE A 125 9.79 -0.08 -10.18
CA PHE A 125 8.66 -0.72 -9.53
C PHE A 125 7.53 -0.85 -10.55
N THR A 126 7.05 -2.06 -10.77
CA THR A 126 5.98 -2.35 -11.72
C THR A 126 4.67 -2.75 -11.05
N LYS A 127 4.71 -3.01 -9.74
CA LYS A 127 3.56 -3.45 -8.96
C LYS A 127 3.67 -3.04 -7.50
N ASN A 128 2.52 -3.04 -6.86
CA ASN A 128 2.35 -3.00 -5.41
C ASN A 128 1.56 -4.24 -4.97
N GLU A 129 1.89 -4.78 -3.81
CA GLU A 129 1.25 -5.96 -3.25
C GLU A 129 0.75 -5.62 -1.85
N ILE A 130 -0.54 -5.88 -1.61
CA ILE A 130 -1.16 -5.64 -0.32
C ILE A 130 -1.81 -6.91 0.20
N GLU A 131 -1.83 -7.03 1.51
CA GLU A 131 -2.40 -8.17 2.20
C GLU A 131 -3.64 -7.75 2.98
N ILE A 132 -4.73 -8.50 2.81
CA ILE A 132 -6.04 -8.19 3.39
C ILE A 132 -6.14 -8.88 4.75
N ALA A 133 -6.19 -8.07 5.81
CA ALA A 133 -6.49 -8.54 7.15
C ALA A 133 -7.98 -8.90 7.26
N GLU A 134 -8.85 -8.00 6.80
CA GLU A 134 -10.29 -8.18 6.86
C GLU A 134 -10.97 -7.48 5.69
N ILE A 135 -12.04 -8.07 5.18
CA ILE A 135 -12.90 -7.42 4.19
C ILE A 135 -14.36 -7.81 4.42
N THR A 136 -15.24 -6.81 4.42
CA THR A 136 -16.70 -6.97 4.56
C THR A 136 -17.40 -6.20 3.43
N GLN A 137 -18.72 -6.04 3.51
CA GLN A 137 -19.46 -5.23 2.54
C GLN A 137 -19.18 -3.73 2.68
N THR A 138 -18.72 -3.28 3.85
CA THR A 138 -18.59 -1.85 4.18
C THR A 138 -17.21 -1.45 4.66
N GLU A 139 -16.36 -2.41 5.03
CA GLU A 139 -15.05 -2.15 5.62
C GLU A 139 -13.98 -3.05 4.98
N LEU A 140 -12.80 -2.47 4.75
CA LEU A 140 -11.61 -3.14 4.28
C LEU A 140 -10.44 -2.76 5.19
N LYS A 141 -9.74 -3.76 5.72
CA LYS A 141 -8.53 -3.60 6.53
C LYS A 141 -7.36 -4.24 5.80
N VAL A 142 -6.33 -3.44 5.57
CA VAL A 142 -5.11 -3.84 4.85
C VAL A 142 -3.92 -3.70 5.78
N PHE A 143 -3.01 -4.66 5.75
CA PHE A 143 -1.78 -4.59 6.53
C PHE A 143 -0.88 -3.45 6.04
N GLU A 144 -0.29 -2.73 6.99
CA GLU A 144 0.87 -1.87 6.78
C GLU A 144 2.01 -2.43 7.63
N PHE A 145 2.90 -3.16 6.97
CA PHE A 145 4.04 -3.79 7.64
C PHE A 145 5.01 -2.74 8.14
N LEU A 146 5.47 -2.93 9.38
CA LEU A 146 6.51 -2.12 9.99
C LEU A 146 7.85 -2.84 9.86
N GLU A 147 8.94 -2.08 9.95
CA GLU A 147 10.26 -2.68 10.04
C GLU A 147 10.31 -3.69 11.19
N SER A 148 10.83 -4.87 10.88
CA SER A 148 10.99 -5.98 11.80
C SER A 148 12.44 -6.42 11.82
N ASP A 149 12.94 -6.72 13.00
CA ASP A 149 14.23 -7.37 13.24
C ASP A 149 14.16 -8.90 13.02
N GLY A 150 13.02 -9.40 12.53
CA GLY A 150 12.76 -10.83 12.31
C GLY A 150 12.27 -11.57 13.54
N THR A 151 12.14 -10.92 14.71
CA THR A 151 11.73 -11.57 15.96
C THR A 151 10.24 -11.41 16.26
N GLU A 152 9.64 -10.29 15.83
CA GLU A 152 8.22 -10.01 16.00
C GLU A 152 7.60 -9.55 14.68
N PHE A 153 6.42 -10.10 14.38
CA PHE A 153 5.58 -9.60 13.32
C PHE A 153 4.90 -8.29 13.74
N LYS A 154 5.37 -7.16 13.18
CA LYS A 154 4.89 -5.82 13.51
C LYS A 154 4.13 -5.22 12.33
N TYR A 155 2.92 -4.76 12.60
CA TYR A 155 2.05 -4.17 11.58
C TYR A 155 1.07 -3.16 12.19
N ASN A 156 0.64 -2.24 11.33
CA ASN A 156 -0.56 -1.43 11.49
C ASN A 156 -1.64 -1.91 10.51
N LEU A 157 -2.84 -1.38 10.65
CA LEU A 157 -3.96 -1.63 9.77
C LEU A 157 -4.46 -0.32 9.16
N LYS A 158 -4.42 -0.24 7.83
CA LYS A 158 -5.13 0.77 7.06
C LYS A 158 -6.60 0.39 7.03
N VAL A 159 -7.47 1.23 7.56
CA VAL A 159 -8.92 1.00 7.59
C VAL A 159 -9.59 1.87 6.55
N TYR A 160 -10.34 1.21 5.66
CA TYR A 160 -11.10 1.82 4.58
C TYR A 160 -12.58 1.54 4.75
N ARG A 161 -13.42 2.50 4.32
CA ARG A 161 -14.88 2.35 4.28
C ARG A 161 -15.36 2.37 2.83
N LYS A 162 -16.28 1.46 2.51
CA LYS A 162 -16.92 1.42 1.19
C LYS A 162 -17.92 2.56 1.05
N LYS A 163 -17.90 3.23 -0.10
CA LYS A 163 -18.87 4.27 -0.48
C LYS A 163 -20.10 3.68 -1.15
#